data_AF-A0A958Z727-F1
#
_entry.id   AF-A0A958Z727-F1
#
_cell.length_a   1.000
_cell.length_b   1.000
_cell.length_c   1.000
_cell.angle_alpha   90.00
_cell.angle_beta   90.00
_cell.angle_gamma   90.00
#
_symmetry.space_group_name_H-M   'P 1'
#
loop_
_entity.id
_entity.type
_entity.pdbx_description
1 polymer ?
#
loop_
_entity_poly.entity_id
_entity_poly.type
_entity_poly.pdbx_seq_one_letter_code
_entity_poly.pdbx_strand_id
1 'polypeptide(L)'
;YNDNLKALITTGPLFNELRIDENDKVISIPDLSINGSLYYMNRKGFTEFASNLSTTDGFYERIEDGAEYLIVNDSTVLSNDYLAPFIQKKIGQHGNILIFDIRNLKP
;
A
#
# COMPACT_ATOMS: atom_id res chain seq x y z
N TYR A 1 -12.16 5.45 13.31
CA TYR A 1 -12.27 6.26 12.08
C TYR A 1 -11.26 7.42 12.08
N ASN A 2 -11.17 8.24 13.14
CA ASN A 2 -10.24 9.38 13.18
C ASN A 2 -8.74 9.01 13.14
N ASP A 3 -8.34 7.90 13.76
CA ASP A 3 -6.91 7.57 13.88
C ASP A 3 -6.29 7.13 12.55
N ASN A 4 -7.01 6.37 11.72
CA ASN A 4 -6.51 5.92 10.41
C ASN A 4 -6.30 7.09 9.44
N LEU A 5 -7.24 8.02 9.40
CA LEU A 5 -7.12 9.22 8.57
C LEU A 5 -5.94 10.09 9.02
N LYS A 6 -5.79 10.27 10.35
CA LYS A 6 -4.67 11.00 10.92
C LYS A 6 -3.33 10.35 10.58
N ALA A 7 -3.26 9.02 10.64
CA ALA A 7 -2.06 8.28 10.24
C ALA A 7 -1.73 8.57 8.77
N LEU A 8 -2.69 8.45 7.85
CA LEU A 8 -2.49 8.68 6.41
C LEU A 8 -1.94 10.09 6.10
N ILE A 9 -2.52 11.11 6.73
CA ILE A 9 -2.10 12.52 6.54
C ILE A 9 -0.68 12.76 7.07
N THR A 10 -0.26 11.99 8.08
CA THR A 10 1.03 12.18 8.76
C THR A 10 2.11 11.20 8.33
N THR A 11 1.86 10.38 7.29
CA THR A 11 2.84 9.39 6.79
C THR A 11 3.99 10.02 5.99
N GLY A 12 3.84 11.26 5.52
CA GLY A 12 4.84 11.95 4.68
C GLY A 12 6.29 11.88 5.18
N PRO A 13 6.58 12.17 6.47
CA PRO A 13 7.93 12.05 7.02
C PRO A 13 8.53 10.64 6.89
N LEU A 14 7.73 9.58 7.11
CA LEU A 14 8.19 8.20 6.96
C LEU A 14 8.56 7.90 5.51
N PHE A 15 7.78 8.37 4.53
CA PHE A 15 8.14 8.19 3.12
C PHE A 15 9.46 8.88 2.76
N ASN A 16 9.72 10.07 3.30
CA ASN A 16 10.98 10.77 3.09
C ASN A 16 12.17 9.99 3.70
N GLU A 17 12.00 9.44 4.89
CA GLU A 17 13.01 8.60 5.54
C GLU A 17 13.32 7.34 4.72
N LEU A 18 12.27 6.69 4.21
CA LEU A 18 12.37 5.50 3.36
C LEU A 18 12.78 5.81 1.91
N ARG A 19 12.90 7.09 1.55
CA ARG A 19 13.19 7.57 0.19
C ARG A 19 12.18 7.07 -0.85
N ILE A 20 10.90 7.04 -0.49
CA ILE A 20 9.78 6.74 -1.38
C ILE A 20 9.35 8.06 -2.03
N ASP A 21 9.58 8.19 -3.34
CA ASP A 21 9.26 9.39 -4.11
C ASP A 21 7.75 9.56 -4.31
N GLU A 22 7.31 10.76 -4.69
CA GLU A 22 5.90 11.02 -5.04
C GLU A 22 5.48 10.36 -6.36
N ASN A 23 6.44 10.00 -7.20
CA ASN A 23 6.21 9.32 -8.47
C ASN A 23 6.24 7.80 -8.36
N ASP A 24 6.78 7.26 -7.27
CA ASP A 24 6.75 5.83 -6.98
C ASP A 24 5.28 5.39 -6.82
N LYS A 25 4.83 4.42 -7.62
CA LYS A 25 3.45 3.96 -7.53
C LYS A 25 3.30 3.00 -6.35
N VAL A 26 2.24 3.18 -5.58
CA VAL A 26 1.94 2.36 -4.41
C VAL A 26 0.61 1.64 -4.57
N ILE A 27 0.50 0.43 -4.04
CA ILE A 27 -0.79 -0.22 -3.79
C ILE A 27 -1.19 0.16 -2.36
N SER A 28 -2.38 0.73 -2.15
CA SER A 28 -2.89 1.03 -0.81
C SER A 28 -4.17 0.26 -0.52
N ILE A 29 -4.17 -0.50 0.58
CA ILE A 29 -5.30 -1.32 1.03
C ILE A 29 -5.45 -1.30 2.57
N PRO A 30 -6.66 -1.41 3.12
CA PRO A 30 -7.89 -1.15 2.43
C PRO A 30 -8.11 0.34 2.18
N ASP A 31 -8.76 0.70 1.07
CA ASP A 31 -9.32 2.03 0.83
C ASP A 31 -10.85 1.98 0.84
N LEU A 32 -11.47 2.72 1.77
CA LEU A 32 -12.93 2.81 1.88
C LEU A 32 -13.55 3.75 0.82
N SER A 33 -12.75 4.26 -0.10
CA SER A 33 -13.11 5.19 -1.16
C SER A 33 -12.42 4.80 -2.48
N ILE A 34 -12.62 5.61 -3.52
CA ILE A 34 -11.99 5.37 -4.83
C ILE A 34 -10.46 5.51 -4.74
N ASN A 35 -9.94 6.55 -4.08
CA ASN A 35 -8.51 6.88 -4.05
C ASN A 35 -8.12 7.77 -2.85
N GLY A 36 -8.93 7.79 -1.79
CA GLY A 36 -8.77 8.70 -0.66
C GLY A 36 -7.46 8.48 0.08
N SER A 37 -7.06 7.24 0.31
CA SER A 37 -5.77 6.91 0.94
C SER A 37 -4.59 7.51 0.15
N LEU A 38 -4.59 7.34 -1.18
CA LEU A 38 -3.58 7.90 -2.08
C LEU A 38 -3.54 9.43 -2.02
N TYR A 39 -4.70 10.08 -2.01
CA TYR A 39 -4.82 11.53 -1.88
C TYR A 39 -4.21 12.04 -0.57
N TYR A 40 -4.58 11.44 0.57
CA TYR A 40 -4.08 11.88 1.88
C TYR A 40 -2.58 11.64 2.07
N MET A 41 -2.05 10.58 1.43
CA MET A 41 -0.62 10.26 1.46
C MET A 41 0.20 11.06 0.45
N ASN A 42 -0.44 11.85 -0.43
CA ASN A 42 0.19 12.49 -1.59
C ASN A 42 1.01 11.46 -2.41
N ARG A 43 0.37 10.35 -2.79
CA ARG A 43 0.99 9.27 -3.57
C ARG A 43 0.15 8.90 -4.78
N LYS A 44 0.81 8.37 -5.81
CA LYS A 44 0.18 7.80 -7.01
C LYS A 44 0.11 6.28 -6.87
N GLY A 45 -0.81 5.64 -7.58
CA GLY A 45 -0.85 4.18 -7.68
C GLY A 45 -2.26 3.63 -7.70
N PHE A 46 -2.49 2.58 -6.93
CA PHE A 46 -3.63 1.68 -7.06
C PHE A 46 -4.30 1.43 -5.71
N THR A 47 -5.63 1.33 -5.73
CA THR A 47 -6.47 0.90 -4.62
C THR A 47 -7.31 -0.29 -5.07
N GLU A 48 -8.17 -0.82 -4.22
CA GLU A 48 -9.12 -1.87 -4.62
C GLU A 48 -10.14 -1.39 -5.66
N PHE A 49 -10.29 -0.08 -5.83
CA PHE A 49 -11.12 0.46 -6.89
C PHE A 49 -10.48 0.21 -8.27
N ALA A 50 -11.23 -0.43 -9.16
CA ALA A 50 -10.79 -0.82 -10.51
C ALA A 50 -9.57 -1.78 -10.55
N SER A 51 -9.20 -2.41 -9.43
CA SER A 51 -8.13 -3.41 -9.36
C SER A 51 -8.63 -4.69 -8.70
N ASN A 52 -8.18 -5.86 -9.17
CA ASN A 52 -8.56 -7.15 -8.57
C ASN A 52 -7.70 -7.50 -7.34
N LEU A 53 -7.62 -6.61 -6.35
CA LEU A 53 -6.79 -6.80 -5.15
C LEU A 53 -7.38 -7.75 -4.09
N SER A 54 -8.16 -8.74 -4.54
CA SER A 54 -8.67 -9.84 -3.70
C SER A 54 -8.01 -11.19 -4.04
N THR A 55 -7.11 -11.21 -5.02
CA THR A 55 -6.36 -12.39 -5.47
C THR A 55 -4.89 -12.06 -5.61
N THR A 56 -4.02 -13.07 -5.49
CA THR A 56 -2.57 -12.91 -5.67
C THR A 56 -2.23 -12.36 -7.06
N ASP A 57 -2.90 -12.86 -8.09
CA ASP A 57 -2.67 -12.43 -9.48
C ASP A 57 -2.96 -10.93 -9.68
N GLY A 58 -4.01 -10.40 -9.06
CA GLY A 58 -4.33 -8.97 -9.18
C GLY A 58 -3.28 -8.05 -8.55
N PHE A 59 -2.55 -8.51 -7.53
CA PHE A 59 -1.37 -7.79 -7.02
C PHE A 59 -0.20 -7.86 -8.01
N TYR A 60 0.07 -9.03 -8.58
CA TYR A 60 1.13 -9.17 -9.58
C TYR A 60 0.87 -8.30 -10.80
N GLU A 61 -0.36 -8.20 -11.30
CA GLU A 61 -0.71 -7.27 -12.39
C GLU A 61 -0.36 -5.81 -12.03
N ARG A 62 -0.64 -5.37 -10.81
CA ARG A 62 -0.33 -3.99 -10.40
C ARG A 62 1.18 -3.77 -10.23
N ILE A 63 1.91 -4.80 -9.80
CA ILE A 63 3.38 -4.78 -9.78
C ILE A 63 3.93 -4.67 -11.20
N GLU A 64 3.36 -5.41 -12.17
CA GLU A 64 3.69 -5.29 -13.59
C GLU A 64 3.36 -3.90 -14.15
N ASP A 65 2.27 -3.27 -13.70
CA ASP A 65 1.90 -1.89 -14.02
C ASP A 65 2.79 -0.82 -13.31
N GLY A 66 3.78 -1.28 -12.54
CA GLY A 66 4.82 -0.47 -11.93
C GLY A 66 4.59 -0.13 -10.46
N ALA A 67 3.75 -0.86 -9.73
CA ALA A 67 3.66 -0.71 -8.28
C ALA A 67 4.94 -1.19 -7.58
N GLU A 68 5.46 -0.35 -6.69
CA GLU A 68 6.73 -0.58 -5.99
C GLU A 68 6.55 -0.89 -4.51
N TYR A 69 5.51 -0.33 -3.89
CA TYR A 69 5.26 -0.48 -2.45
C TYR A 69 3.83 -0.88 -2.18
N LEU A 70 3.65 -1.73 -1.16
CA LEU A 70 2.35 -2.06 -0.59
C LEU A 70 2.18 -1.31 0.72
N ILE A 71 1.12 -0.54 0.82
CA ILE A 71 0.72 0.23 2.00
C ILE A 71 -0.53 -0.41 2.59
N VAL A 72 -0.39 -1.00 3.77
CA VAL A 72 -1.50 -1.61 4.51
C VAL A 72 -1.97 -0.66 5.61
N ASN A 73 -3.17 -0.12 5.43
CA ASN A 73 -3.82 0.85 6.32
C ASN A 73 -4.53 0.17 7.50
N ASP A 74 -4.88 -1.11 7.37
CA ASP A 74 -5.54 -1.90 8.40
C ASP A 74 -4.89 -3.28 8.46
N SER A 75 -4.21 -3.58 9.55
CA SER A 75 -3.48 -4.85 9.71
C SER A 75 -4.40 -6.09 9.74
N THR A 76 -5.71 -5.93 9.93
CA THR A 76 -6.65 -7.06 9.92
C THR A 76 -6.68 -7.78 8.57
N VAL A 77 -6.34 -7.11 7.46
CA VAL A 77 -6.29 -7.74 6.13
C VAL A 77 -5.09 -8.66 5.96
N LEU A 78 -4.06 -8.55 6.81
CA LEU A 78 -2.84 -9.36 6.72
C LEU A 78 -3.07 -10.85 6.97
N SER A 79 -4.21 -11.23 7.56
CA SER A 79 -4.58 -12.64 7.72
C SER A 79 -5.07 -13.29 6.42
N ASN A 80 -5.20 -12.54 5.34
CA ASN A 80 -5.62 -13.07 4.05
C ASN A 80 -4.45 -13.77 3.34
N ASP A 81 -4.64 -15.03 2.96
CA ASP A 81 -3.59 -15.86 2.35
C ASP A 81 -3.01 -15.27 1.06
N TYR A 82 -3.83 -14.54 0.27
CA TYR A 82 -3.37 -13.91 -0.97
C TYR A 82 -2.33 -12.80 -0.75
N LEU A 83 -2.22 -12.25 0.47
CA LEU A 83 -1.21 -11.24 0.81
C LEU A 83 0.13 -11.84 1.22
N ALA A 84 0.18 -13.13 1.55
CA ALA A 84 1.37 -13.80 2.05
C ALA A 84 2.65 -13.48 1.23
N PRO A 85 2.67 -13.52 -0.12
CA PRO A 85 3.89 -13.23 -0.88
C PRO A 85 4.29 -11.75 -0.83
N PHE A 86 3.36 -10.82 -0.59
CA PHE A 86 3.60 -9.37 -0.68
C PHE A 86 3.97 -8.73 0.66
N ILE A 87 3.81 -9.46 1.77
CA ILE A 87 4.07 -8.94 3.13
C ILE A 87 5.41 -9.41 3.73
N GLN A 88 6.29 -9.96 2.89
CA GLN A 88 7.56 -10.56 3.34
C GLN A 88 8.61 -9.51 3.76
N LYS A 89 8.64 -8.35 3.09
CA LYS A 89 9.68 -7.33 3.27
C LYS A 89 9.08 -6.02 3.79
N LYS A 90 8.76 -5.99 5.09
CA LYS A 90 8.33 -4.76 5.78
C LYS A 90 9.50 -3.79 5.86
N ILE A 91 9.31 -2.58 5.35
CA ILE A 91 10.32 -1.51 5.36
C ILE A 91 9.97 -0.35 6.30
N GLY A 92 8.71 -0.23 6.72
CA GLY A 92 8.30 0.85 7.62
C GLY A 92 6.97 0.63 8.31
N GLN A 93 6.71 1.45 9.32
CA GLN A 93 5.44 1.54 10.01
C GLN A 93 5.23 2.94 10.56
N HIS A 94 4.01 3.47 10.40
CA HIS A 94 3.57 4.73 11.00
C HIS A 94 2.17 4.56 11.58
N GLY A 95 2.06 4.47 12.91
CA GLY A 95 0.81 4.10 13.56
C GLY A 95 0.31 2.72 13.10
N ASN A 96 -0.88 2.69 12.53
CA ASN A 96 -1.52 1.51 11.94
C ASN A 96 -1.13 1.26 10.48
N ILE A 97 -0.38 2.17 9.84
CA ILE A 97 0.06 2.02 8.46
C ILE A 97 1.35 1.21 8.42
N LEU A 98 1.36 0.16 7.59
CA LEU A 98 2.51 -0.69 7.35
C LEU A 98 2.95 -0.55 5.89
N ILE A 99 4.25 -0.49 5.65
CA ILE A 99 4.81 -0.34 4.31
C ILE A 99 5.70 -1.55 4.02
N PHE A 100 5.44 -2.20 2.89
CA PHE A 100 6.20 -3.32 2.38
C PHE A 100 6.80 -2.99 1.02
N ASP A 101 8.03 -3.45 0.80
CA ASP A 101 8.71 -3.37 -0.50
C ASP A 101 8.35 -4.60 -1.33
N ILE A 102 7.61 -4.38 -2.41
CA ILE A 102 7.10 -5.43 -3.31
C ILE A 102 7.82 -5.42 -4.66
N ARG A 103 8.89 -4.63 -4.79
CA ARG A 103 9.68 -4.58 -6.04
C ARG A 103 10.32 -5.93 -6.30
N ASN A 104 10.35 -6.30 -7.58
CA ASN A 104 10.94 -7.55 -8.08
C ASN A 104 10.22 -8.84 -7.66
N LEU A 105 9.02 -8.75 -7.08
CA LEU A 105 8.16 -9.92 -6.91
C LEU A 105 7.60 -10.34 -8.28
N LYS A 106 7.52 -11.65 -8.51
CA LYS A 106 6.99 -12.26 -9.73
C LYS A 106 6.09 -13.43 -9.34
N PRO A 107 5.10 -13.78 -10.18
CA PRO A 107 4.26 -14.97 -9.99
C PRO A 107 5.06 -16.25 -9.75
#